data_AF-A0A9E1LQZ8-F1
#
_entry.id   AF-A0A9E1LQZ8-F1
#
_cell.length_a   1.000
_cell.length_b   1.000
_cell.length_c   1.000
_cell.angle_alpha   90.00
_cell.angle_beta   90.00
_cell.angle_gamma   90.00
#
_symmetry.space_group_name_H-M   'P 1'
#
loop_
_entity.id
_entity.type
_entity.pdbx_description
1 polymer ?
#
loop_
_entity_poly.entity_id
_entity_poly.type
_entity_poly.pdbx_seq_one_letter_code
_entity_poly.pdbx_strand_id
1 'polypeptide(L)'
;HELYDAALQEAQRTDPNALVIYDVPLLAEARSPSEFDLVVVVHTPAEERVSRLVGFRGLDPEAAQARVDSQASDEQRLALADVVLDSSRSIEDTRAAGRELCEELERAWPDRLDTVARSFPRKAS
;
A
#
# COMPACT_ATOMS: atom_id res chain seq x y z
N HIS A 1 -18.30 -2.77 -3.88
CA HIS A 1 -18.13 -4.02 -3.13
C HIS A 1 -18.32 -5.20 -4.08
N GLU A 2 -19.48 -5.33 -4.74
CA GLU A 2 -19.76 -6.40 -5.74
C GLU A 2 -18.69 -6.62 -6.84
N LEU A 3 -18.14 -5.55 -7.43
CA LEU A 3 -17.12 -5.70 -8.49
C LEU A 3 -15.80 -6.31 -8.00
N TYR A 4 -15.46 -6.09 -6.72
CA TYR A 4 -14.26 -6.68 -6.11
C TYR A 4 -14.49 -8.17 -5.82
N ASP A 5 -15.63 -8.51 -5.20
CA ASP A 5 -15.96 -9.89 -4.87
C ASP A 5 -16.04 -10.76 -6.13
N ALA A 6 -16.60 -10.22 -7.22
CA ALA A 6 -16.65 -10.90 -8.51
C ALA A 6 -15.26 -11.11 -9.13
N ALA A 7 -14.37 -10.11 -9.07
CA ALA A 7 -13.01 -10.24 -9.58
C ALA A 7 -12.18 -11.25 -8.77
N LEU A 8 -12.34 -11.26 -7.45
CA LEU A 8 -11.68 -12.21 -6.57
C LEU A 8 -12.17 -13.64 -6.82
N GLN A 9 -13.49 -13.83 -6.96
CA GLN A 9 -14.08 -15.13 -7.29
C GLN A 9 -13.58 -15.64 -8.65
N GLU A 10 -13.50 -14.79 -9.67
CA GLU A 10 -13.01 -15.19 -10.99
C GLU A 10 -11.51 -15.57 -10.97
N ALA A 11 -10.70 -14.83 -10.20
CA ALA A 11 -9.29 -15.17 -9.99
C ALA A 11 -9.17 -16.54 -9.32
N GLN A 12 -9.88 -16.76 -8.21
CA GLN A 12 -9.90 -18.05 -7.49
C GLN A 12 -10.38 -19.23 -8.36
N ARG A 13 -11.36 -18.98 -9.24
CA ARG A 13 -11.89 -20.00 -10.16
C ARG A 13 -10.87 -20.38 -11.24
N THR A 14 -10.05 -19.43 -11.68
CA THR A 14 -9.07 -19.62 -12.75
C THR A 14 -7.78 -20.24 -12.22
N ASP A 15 -7.27 -19.71 -11.11
CA ASP A 15 -6.13 -20.23 -10.37
C ASP A 15 -6.37 -20.01 -8.86
N PRO A 16 -6.64 -21.09 -8.09
CA PRO A 16 -6.83 -21.00 -6.65
C PRO A 16 -5.63 -20.41 -5.90
N ASN A 17 -4.45 -20.42 -6.51
CA ASN A 17 -3.21 -19.86 -5.97
C ASN A 17 -2.82 -18.55 -6.65
N ALA A 18 -3.75 -17.84 -7.30
CA ALA A 18 -3.47 -16.51 -7.85
C ALA A 18 -3.14 -15.51 -6.74
N LEU A 19 -2.00 -14.82 -6.88
CA LEU A 19 -1.69 -13.63 -6.08
C LEU A 19 -2.50 -12.44 -6.62
N VAL A 20 -3.36 -11.86 -5.77
CA VAL A 20 -4.20 -10.70 -6.14
C VAL A 20 -3.80 -9.49 -5.30
N ILE A 21 -3.50 -8.38 -5.97
CA ILE A 21 -3.25 -7.09 -5.32
C ILE A 21 -4.53 -6.26 -5.39
N TYR A 22 -5.03 -5.81 -4.24
CA TYR A 22 -6.19 -4.95 -4.15
C TYR A 22 -5.81 -3.58 -3.59
N ASP A 23 -5.89 -2.55 -4.43
CA ASP A 23 -5.61 -1.16 -4.05
C ASP A 23 -6.84 -0.53 -3.35
N VAL A 24 -6.67 -0.13 -2.09
CA VAL A 24 -7.72 0.44 -1.24
C VAL A 24 -7.29 1.80 -0.69
N PRO A 25 -7.78 2.92 -1.24
CA PRO A 25 -7.32 4.27 -0.87
C PRO A 25 -7.55 4.68 0.60
N LEU A 26 -8.53 4.09 1.28
CA LEU A 26 -8.95 4.42 2.65
C LEU A 26 -9.14 3.14 3.48
N LEU A 27 -8.12 2.28 3.47
CA LEU A 27 -8.19 0.98 4.13
C LEU A 27 -8.49 1.12 5.63
N ALA A 28 -7.82 2.05 6.30
CA ALA A 28 -7.93 2.26 7.74
C ALA A 28 -9.33 2.68 8.19
N GLU A 29 -10.10 3.28 7.28
CA GLU A 29 -11.43 3.80 7.54
C GLU A 29 -12.54 2.85 7.07
N ALA A 30 -12.24 1.95 6.11
CA ALA A 30 -13.28 1.23 5.36
C ALA A 30 -13.34 -0.28 5.62
N ARG A 31 -12.27 -0.93 6.09
CA ARG A 31 -12.21 -2.40 6.20
C ARG A 31 -11.37 -2.87 7.37
N SER A 32 -11.59 -4.13 7.76
CA SER A 32 -10.72 -4.79 8.73
C SER A 32 -9.44 -5.29 8.03
N PRO A 33 -8.24 -5.08 8.60
CA PRO A 33 -7.00 -5.66 8.08
C PRO A 33 -7.05 -7.20 8.06
N SER A 34 -7.88 -7.82 8.91
CA SER A 34 -8.07 -9.27 8.95
C SER A 34 -8.79 -9.86 7.73
N GLU A 35 -9.27 -9.03 6.80
CA GLU A 35 -9.84 -9.47 5.52
C GLU A 35 -8.76 -9.83 4.49
N PHE A 36 -7.48 -9.56 4.78
CA PHE A 36 -6.36 -9.70 3.85
C PHE A 36 -5.30 -10.66 4.42
N ASP A 37 -4.64 -11.42 3.54
CA ASP A 37 -3.51 -12.28 3.92
C ASP A 37 -2.25 -11.46 4.29
N LEU A 38 -2.11 -10.27 3.70
CA LEU A 38 -1.02 -9.33 3.96
C LEU A 38 -1.44 -7.89 3.57
N VAL A 39 -1.17 -6.93 4.44
CA VAL A 39 -1.45 -5.49 4.22
C VAL A 39 -0.15 -4.73 3.93
N VAL A 40 -0.10 -4.12 2.74
CA VAL A 40 0.98 -3.21 2.34
C VAL A 40 0.53 -1.77 2.49
N VAL A 41 1.27 -0.97 3.25
CA VAL A 41 1.06 0.49 3.33
C VAL A 41 2.15 1.22 2.56
N VAL A 42 1.75 1.95 1.53
CA VAL A 42 2.63 2.89 0.81
C VAL A 42 2.71 4.19 1.62
N HIS A 43 3.85 4.43 2.25
CA HIS A 43 4.02 5.50 3.22
C HIS A 43 4.96 6.60 2.71
N THR A 44 4.57 7.85 2.99
CA THR A 44 5.34 9.08 2.82
C THR A 44 4.88 10.04 3.94
N PRO A 45 5.80 10.81 4.57
CA PRO A 45 5.43 11.80 5.59
C PRO A 45 4.35 12.78 5.11
N ALA A 46 3.50 13.23 6.04
CA ALA A 46 2.39 14.16 5.73
C ALA A 46 2.85 15.42 4.97
N GLU A 47 3.95 16.03 5.40
CA GLU A 47 4.52 17.23 4.77
C GLU A 47 4.88 17.01 3.29
N GLU A 48 5.49 15.86 2.97
CA GLU A 48 5.84 15.48 1.60
C GLU A 48 4.59 15.19 0.76
N ARG A 49 3.55 14.58 1.36
CA ARG A 49 2.26 14.37 0.67
C ARG A 49 1.61 15.69 0.29
N VAL A 50 1.60 16.67 1.19
CA VAL A 50 1.09 18.03 0.93
C VAL A 50 1.90 18.70 -0.17
N SER A 51 3.23 18.69 -0.05
CA SER A 51 4.16 19.25 -1.05
C SER A 51 3.87 18.69 -2.46
N ARG A 52 3.65 17.38 -2.58
CA ARG A 52 3.32 16.72 -3.86
C ARG A 52 1.94 17.09 -4.39
N LEU A 53 0.94 17.24 -3.53
CA LEU A 53 -0.40 17.68 -3.93
C LEU A 53 -0.37 19.11 -4.51
N VAL A 54 0.41 19.99 -3.89
CA VAL A 54 0.60 21.36 -4.40
C VAL A 54 1.43 21.34 -5.68
N GLY A 55 2.62 20.76 -5.65
CA GLY A 55 3.58 20.84 -6.75
C GLY A 55 3.18 20.07 -8.01
N PHE A 56 2.57 18.89 -7.85
CA PHE A 56 2.25 18.02 -9.00
C PHE A 56 0.78 18.05 -9.41
N ARG A 57 -0.12 18.35 -8.48
CA ARG A 57 -1.56 18.41 -8.75
C ARG A 57 -2.13 19.83 -8.74
N GLY A 58 -1.32 20.84 -8.42
CA GLY A 58 -1.73 22.24 -8.45
C GLY A 58 -2.80 22.58 -7.42
N LEU A 59 -2.90 21.81 -6.33
CA LEU A 59 -3.84 22.14 -5.25
C LEU A 59 -3.37 23.38 -4.51
N ASP A 60 -4.34 24.17 -4.03
CA ASP A 60 -4.08 25.17 -3.02
C ASP A 60 -3.48 24.53 -1.74
N PRO A 61 -2.48 25.15 -1.08
CA PRO A 61 -1.85 24.58 0.11
C PRO A 61 -2.81 24.25 1.25
N GLU A 62 -3.82 25.08 1.50
CA GLU A 62 -4.81 24.84 2.55
C GLU A 62 -5.71 23.65 2.18
N ALA A 63 -6.12 23.57 0.91
CA ALA A 63 -6.89 22.43 0.40
C ALA A 63 -6.09 21.11 0.42
N ALA A 64 -4.79 21.17 0.13
CA ALA A 64 -3.90 20.02 0.20
C ALA A 64 -3.74 19.52 1.65
N GLN A 65 -3.53 20.44 2.60
CA GLN A 65 -3.44 20.14 4.02
C GLN A 65 -4.75 19.53 4.54
N ALA A 66 -5.89 20.18 4.29
CA ALA A 66 -7.20 19.69 4.70
C ALA A 66 -7.50 18.28 4.18
N ARG A 67 -7.07 17.98 2.94
CA ARG A 67 -7.23 16.65 2.36
C ARG A 67 -6.37 15.59 3.07
N VAL A 68 -5.13 15.94 3.43
CA VAL A 68 -4.25 15.04 4.19
C VAL A 68 -4.81 14.80 5.59
N ASP A 69 -5.31 15.86 6.25
CA ASP A 69 -5.85 15.80 7.61
C ASP A 69 -7.21 15.10 7.70
N SER A 70 -7.97 15.03 6.60
CA SER A 70 -9.25 14.31 6.56
C SER A 70 -9.10 12.78 6.56
N GLN A 71 -7.89 12.26 6.38
CA GLN A 71 -7.61 10.83 6.34
C GLN A 71 -7.11 10.33 7.71
N ALA A 72 -7.08 9.01 7.89
CA ALA A 72 -6.43 8.39 9.03
C ALA A 72 -4.98 8.85 9.18
N SER A 73 -4.56 9.03 10.43
CA SER A 73 -3.20 9.44 10.78
C SER A 73 -2.16 8.43 10.30
N ASP A 74 -0.91 8.88 10.17
CA ASP A 74 0.21 8.02 9.81
C ASP A 74 0.35 6.84 10.79
N GLU A 75 0.18 7.09 12.09
CA GLU A 75 0.20 6.06 13.13
C GLU A 75 -0.90 5.01 12.92
N GLN A 76 -2.14 5.43 12.67
CA GLN A 76 -3.24 4.51 12.41
C GLN A 76 -3.01 3.67 11.16
N ARG A 77 -2.52 4.27 10.08
CA ARG A 77 -2.24 3.54 8.84
C ARG A 77 -1.10 2.54 9.02
N LEU A 78 -0.01 2.97 9.67
CA LEU A 78 1.16 2.09 9.91
C LEU A 78 0.86 0.96 10.90
N ALA A 79 -0.05 1.15 11.85
CA ALA A 79 -0.48 0.10 12.77
C ALA A 79 -1.19 -1.08 12.07
N LEU A 80 -1.72 -0.87 10.86
CA LEU A 80 -2.36 -1.90 10.05
C LEU A 80 -1.38 -2.62 9.12
N ALA A 81 -0.16 -2.11 8.96
CA ALA A 81 0.78 -2.59 7.96
C ALA A 81 1.52 -3.84 8.44
N ASP A 82 1.45 -4.91 7.66
CA ASP A 82 2.42 -6.00 7.73
C ASP A 82 3.73 -5.59 7.06
N VAL A 83 3.60 -4.84 5.96
CA VAL A 83 4.71 -4.34 5.15
C VAL A 83 4.53 -2.85 4.86
N VAL A 84 5.62 -2.08 5.00
CA VAL A 84 5.65 -0.66 4.64
C VAL A 84 6.50 -0.46 3.38
N LEU A 85 5.92 0.13 2.33
CA LEU A 85 6.66 0.58 1.15
C LEU A 85 6.94 2.08 1.28
N ASP A 86 8.20 2.43 1.49
CA ASP A 86 8.65 3.81 1.57
C ASP A 86 8.59 4.46 0.18
N SER A 87 7.80 5.53 0.08
CA SER A 87 7.62 6.33 -1.12
C SER A 87 8.08 7.78 -0.92
N SER A 88 8.83 8.07 0.15
CA SER A 88 9.32 9.41 0.50
C SER A 88 10.35 9.96 -0.50
N ARG A 89 10.97 9.08 -1.28
CA ARG A 89 11.97 9.44 -2.31
C ARG A 89 11.34 9.67 -3.69
N SER A 90 12.12 9.48 -4.75
CA SER A 90 11.66 9.64 -6.14
C SER A 90 10.64 8.58 -6.54
N ILE A 91 9.91 8.84 -7.63
CA ILE A 91 9.00 7.85 -8.20
C ILE A 91 9.77 6.65 -8.76
N GLU A 92 10.99 6.85 -9.24
CA GLU A 92 11.91 5.80 -9.67
C GLU A 92 12.29 4.87 -8.51
N ASP A 93 12.64 5.44 -7.36
CA ASP A 93 12.94 4.68 -6.14
C ASP A 93 11.73 3.90 -5.66
N THR A 94 10.56 4.55 -5.65
CA THR A 94 9.28 3.92 -5.27
C THR A 94 8.96 2.73 -6.19
N ARG A 95 9.19 2.88 -7.49
CA ARG A 95 9.01 1.80 -8.47
C ARG A 95 10.01 0.67 -8.28
N ALA A 96 11.26 0.98 -7.92
CA ALA A 96 12.27 -0.04 -7.63
C ALA A 96 11.91 -0.85 -6.37
N ALA A 97 11.52 -0.17 -5.29
CA ALA A 97 11.02 -0.80 -4.07
C ALA A 97 9.76 -1.65 -4.33
N GLY A 98 8.85 -1.16 -5.17
CA GLY A 98 7.66 -1.92 -5.58
C GLY A 98 7.98 -3.19 -6.36
N ARG A 99 8.97 -3.16 -7.27
CA ARG A 99 9.44 -4.38 -7.95
C ARG A 99 10.06 -5.38 -6.98
N GLU A 100 10.91 -4.90 -6.06
CA GLU A 100 11.51 -5.74 -5.03
C GLU A 100 10.44 -6.44 -4.18
N LEU A 101 9.42 -5.70 -3.75
CA LEU A 101 8.29 -6.24 -3.02
C LEU A 101 7.51 -7.28 -3.85
N CYS A 102 7.19 -7.00 -5.11
CA CYS A 102 6.47 -7.95 -5.96
C CYS A 102 7.23 -9.27 -6.14
N GLU A 103 8.54 -9.21 -6.41
CA GLU A 103 9.38 -10.41 -6.56
C GLU A 103 9.45 -11.25 -5.27
N GLU A 104 9.32 -10.60 -4.11
CA GLU A 104 9.29 -11.27 -2.82
C GLU A 104 7.92 -11.89 -2.53
N LEU A 105 6.83 -11.18 -2.80
CA LEU A 105 5.47 -11.69 -2.67
C LEU A 105 5.26 -12.91 -3.57
N GLU A 106 5.67 -12.85 -4.84
CA GLU A 106 5.58 -13.99 -5.78
C GLU A 106 6.34 -15.23 -5.30
N ARG A 107 7.46 -15.03 -4.60
CA ARG A 107 8.27 -16.14 -4.06
C ARG A 107 7.70 -16.70 -2.76
N ALA A 108 7.12 -15.84 -1.93
CA ALA A 108 6.56 -16.19 -0.64
C ALA A 108 5.16 -16.81 -0.75
N TRP A 109 4.38 -16.38 -1.75
CA TRP A 109 3.01 -16.81 -1.94
C TRP A 109 2.88 -18.30 -2.29
N PRO A 110 1.84 -19.01 -1.81
CA PRO A 110 0.84 -18.55 -0.84
C PRO A 110 1.28 -18.72 0.63
N ASP A 111 2.15 -19.69 0.93
CA ASP A 111 2.28 -20.23 2.29
C ASP A 111 3.37 -19.59 3.16
N ARG A 112 4.12 -18.61 2.65
CA ARG A 112 5.31 -18.05 3.33
C ARG A 112 5.27 -16.53 3.46
N LEU A 113 4.09 -15.92 3.47
CA LEU A 113 3.95 -14.47 3.59
C LEU A 113 4.51 -13.91 4.90
N ASP A 114 4.58 -14.72 5.95
CA ASP A 114 5.25 -14.39 7.21
C ASP A 114 6.77 -14.16 7.07
N THR A 115 7.37 -14.63 5.97
CA THR A 115 8.80 -14.45 5.67
C THR A 115 9.11 -13.16 4.91
N VAL A 116 8.09 -12.43 4.45
CA VAL A 116 8.26 -11.19 3.68
C VAL A 116 8.83 -10.10 4.59
N ALA A 117 9.80 -9.35 4.06
CA ALA A 117 10.41 -8.24 4.77
C ALA A 117 9.37 -7.17 5.13
N ARG A 118 9.47 -6.61 6.35
CA ARG A 118 8.50 -5.60 6.84
C ARG A 118 8.62 -4.23 6.19
N SER A 119 9.68 -3.96 5.41
CA SER A 119 9.87 -2.66 4.79
C SER A 119 10.65 -2.71 3.49
N PHE A 120 10.21 -1.92 2.50
CA PHE A 120 10.88 -1.75 1.21
C PHE A 120 11.15 -0.26 0.92
N PRO A 121 12.29 0.11 0.30
CA PRO A 121 13.38 -0.79 -0.10
C PRO A 121 14.04 -1.42 1.11
N ARG A 122 14.55 -2.65 0.97
CA ARG A 122 15.22 -3.31 2.10
C ARG A 122 16.43 -2.48 2.51
N LYS A 123 16.56 -2.21 3.81
CA LYS A 123 17.77 -1.58 4.33
C LYS A 123 18.94 -2.54 4.10
N ALA A 124 20.02 -2.04 3.49
CA ALA A 124 21.25 -2.80 3.43
C ALA A 124 21.67 -3.16 4.86
N SER A 125 21.90 -4.46 5.10
CA SER A 125 22.39 -4.97 6.38
C SER A 125 23.81 -4.52 6.67
#